data_AF-A0A6J4J9T9-F1
#
_entry.id   AF-A0A6J4J9T9-F1
#
_cell.length_a   1.000
_cell.length_b   1.000
_cell.length_c   1.000
_cell.angle_alpha   90.00
_cell.angle_beta   90.00
_cell.angle_gamma   90.00
#
_symmetry.space_group_name_H-M   'P 1'
#
loop_
_entity.id
_entity.type
_entity.pdbx_description
1 polymer ?
#
loop_
_entity_poly.entity_id
_entity_poly.type
_entity_poly.pdbx_seq_one_letter_code
_entity_poly.pdbx_strand_id
1 'polypeptide(L)'
;MTDPVTEHVPGFVASGVACGIKESGEPDLALVATADGRPVPAAAVFTSNLAPAAPVQVTRAHLEATGGYASAVVINSGNANAATGVTGREHAERTCALVAEGLGCQPEEVLVCSTGLIGIPLPFAALESGMAPLLASRHASGYPHAALA
;
A
#
# COMPACT_ATOMS: atom_id res chain seq x y z
N MET A 1 -30.34 -20.23 2.54
CA MET A 1 -30.14 -18.77 2.57
C MET A 1 -28.91 -18.56 3.44
N THR A 2 -27.72 -18.61 2.84
CA THR A 2 -26.45 -18.47 3.54
C THR A 2 -26.27 -17.00 3.88
N ASP A 3 -26.18 -16.67 5.17
CA ASP A 3 -25.69 -15.35 5.59
C ASP A 3 -24.38 -15.08 4.84
N PRO A 4 -24.21 -13.90 4.22
CA PRO A 4 -22.91 -13.53 3.70
C PRO A 4 -22.00 -13.42 4.91
N VAL A 5 -21.06 -14.35 5.04
CA VAL A 5 -20.01 -14.28 6.06
C VAL A 5 -19.47 -12.87 5.97
N THR A 6 -19.63 -12.08 7.04
CA THR A 6 -18.98 -10.78 7.16
C THR A 6 -17.51 -11.10 7.41
N GLU A 7 -16.83 -11.46 6.32
CA GLU A 7 -15.52 -12.11 6.28
C GLU A 7 -14.47 -11.05 6.61
N HIS A 8 -14.29 -10.82 7.91
CA HIS A 8 -13.20 -10.01 8.43
C HIS A 8 -12.21 -10.92 9.13
N VAL A 9 -10.92 -10.69 8.92
CA VAL A 9 -9.86 -11.41 9.62
C VAL A 9 -9.58 -10.66 10.93
N PRO A 10 -9.79 -11.29 12.11
CA PRO A 10 -9.51 -10.64 13.38
C PRO A 10 -8.07 -10.12 13.45
N GLY A 11 -7.89 -8.92 13.98
CA GLY A 11 -6.57 -8.28 14.10
C GLY A 11 -6.11 -7.50 12.87
N PHE A 12 -6.92 -7.42 11.82
CA PHE A 12 -6.63 -6.64 10.63
C PHE A 12 -7.70 -5.60 10.33
N VAL A 13 -7.28 -4.52 9.68
CA VAL A 13 -8.13 -3.44 9.17
C VAL A 13 -7.75 -3.12 7.73
N ALA A 14 -8.70 -2.58 6.98
CA ALA A 14 -8.47 -2.16 5.61
C ALA A 14 -9.25 -0.89 5.28
N SER A 15 -8.84 -0.21 4.20
CA SER A 15 -9.48 0.99 3.67
C SER A 15 -9.10 1.17 2.20
N GLY A 16 -9.98 1.82 1.43
CA GLY A 16 -9.68 2.31 0.10
C GLY A 16 -10.30 3.69 -0.10
N VAL A 17 -9.55 4.60 -0.72
CA VAL A 17 -9.97 5.98 -0.96
C VAL A 17 -9.58 6.40 -2.37
N ALA A 18 -10.27 7.42 -2.89
CA ALA A 18 -9.82 8.16 -4.06
C ALA A 18 -8.89 9.29 -3.60
N CYS A 19 -7.65 9.28 -4.07
CA CYS A 19 -6.65 10.31 -3.81
C CYS A 19 -6.32 11.16 -5.05
N GLY A 20 -6.77 10.75 -6.24
CA GLY A 20 -6.66 11.55 -7.47
C GLY A 20 -5.49 11.17 -8.38
N ILE A 21 -5.01 9.93 -8.29
CA ILE A 21 -4.11 9.32 -9.28
C ILE A 21 -4.91 8.95 -10.54
N LYS A 22 -6.12 8.41 -10.38
CA LYS A 22 -7.05 8.15 -11.49
C LYS A 22 -7.87 9.39 -11.80
N GLU A 23 -7.86 9.83 -13.05
CA GLU A 23 -8.70 10.95 -13.52
C GLU A 23 -10.21 10.64 -13.41
N SER A 24 -10.61 9.36 -13.36
CA SER A 24 -12.01 8.96 -13.17
C SER A 24 -12.58 9.35 -11.80
N GLY A 25 -11.72 9.66 -10.82
CA GLY A 25 -12.12 9.90 -9.44
C GLY A 25 -12.54 8.63 -8.69
N GLU A 26 -12.36 7.46 -9.30
CA GLU A 26 -12.55 6.17 -8.62
C GLU A 26 -11.49 5.97 -7.54
N PRO A 27 -11.76 5.14 -6.51
CA PRO A 27 -10.76 4.74 -5.53
C PRO A 27 -9.47 4.25 -6.21
N ASP A 28 -8.33 4.67 -5.70
CA ASP A 28 -7.02 4.45 -6.33
C ASP A 28 -5.86 4.31 -5.32
N LEU A 29 -6.20 4.29 -4.03
CA LEU A 29 -5.28 4.11 -2.93
C LEU A 29 -5.91 3.22 -1.86
N ALA A 30 -5.24 2.11 -1.54
CA ALA A 30 -5.67 1.10 -0.59
C ALA A 30 -4.64 0.88 0.52
N LEU A 31 -5.13 0.41 1.66
CA LEU A 31 -4.35 -0.02 2.80
C LEU A 31 -4.95 -1.31 3.36
N VAL A 32 -4.08 -2.27 3.67
CA VAL A 32 -4.37 -3.42 4.54
C VAL A 32 -3.32 -3.40 5.64
N ALA A 33 -3.74 -3.40 6.90
CA ALA A 33 -2.84 -3.27 8.04
C ALA A 33 -3.28 -4.12 9.23
N THR A 34 -2.34 -4.44 10.11
CA THR A 34 -2.66 -4.93 11.45
C THR A 34 -3.33 -3.83 12.25
N ALA A 35 -4.39 -4.18 12.98
CA ALA A 35 -5.24 -3.21 13.67
C ALA A 35 -4.48 -2.45 14.77
N ASP A 36 -3.46 -3.08 15.35
CA ASP A 36 -2.64 -2.56 16.44
C ASP A 36 -1.25 -2.06 15.98
N GLY A 37 -0.99 -2.06 14.66
CA GLY A 37 0.29 -1.62 14.09
C GLY A 37 1.47 -2.56 14.35
N ARG A 38 1.27 -3.69 15.03
CA ARG A 38 2.36 -4.65 15.30
C ARG A 38 2.65 -5.49 14.05
N PRO A 39 3.92 -5.76 13.74
CA PRO A 39 4.26 -6.54 12.57
C PRO A 39 3.93 -8.02 12.77
N VAL A 40 3.48 -8.66 11.71
CA VAL A 40 3.17 -10.10 11.65
C VAL A 40 4.03 -10.78 10.58
N PRO A 41 4.24 -12.11 10.66
CA PRO A 41 4.95 -12.84 9.63
C PRO A 41 4.32 -12.62 8.25
N ALA A 42 5.15 -12.24 7.28
CA ALA A 42 4.75 -11.93 5.92
C ALA A 42 5.64 -12.67 4.92
N ALA A 43 5.03 -13.13 3.84
CA ALA A 43 5.72 -13.75 2.71
C ALA A 43 5.25 -13.11 1.41
N ALA A 44 6.18 -12.88 0.48
CA ALA A 44 5.88 -12.29 -0.81
C ALA A 44 6.70 -12.96 -1.92
N VAL A 45 6.09 -13.06 -3.09
CA VAL A 45 6.76 -13.40 -4.34
C VAL A 45 6.63 -12.22 -5.29
N PHE A 46 7.65 -12.00 -6.10
CA PHE A 46 7.75 -10.84 -6.98
C PHE A 46 7.95 -11.27 -8.42
N THR A 47 7.73 -10.33 -9.34
CA THR A 47 8.07 -10.52 -10.74
C THR A 47 9.55 -10.91 -10.91
N SER A 48 9.81 -11.79 -11.88
CA SER A 48 11.15 -12.18 -12.34
C SER A 48 11.69 -11.26 -13.44
N ASN A 49 10.95 -10.19 -13.78
CA ASN A 49 11.37 -9.20 -14.78
C ASN A 49 12.70 -8.54 -14.38
N LEU A 50 13.57 -8.30 -15.37
CA LEU A 50 14.88 -7.65 -15.21
C LEU A 50 14.79 -6.16 -14.82
N ALA A 51 13.64 -5.52 -15.05
CA ALA A 51 13.38 -4.12 -14.72
C ALA A 51 12.23 -4.01 -13.71
N PRO A 52 12.42 -4.43 -12.45
CA PRO A 52 11.38 -4.32 -11.42
C PRO A 52 11.08 -2.85 -11.11
N ALA A 53 9.79 -2.54 -10.93
CA ALA A 53 9.32 -1.22 -10.51
C ALA A 53 9.90 -0.82 -9.14
N ALA A 54 9.98 0.48 -8.86
CA ALA A 54 10.42 1.00 -7.57
C ALA A 54 9.73 0.34 -6.35
N PRO A 55 8.39 0.17 -6.30
CA PRO A 55 7.72 -0.48 -5.16
C PRO A 55 8.15 -1.93 -4.93
N VAL A 56 8.48 -2.68 -5.99
CA VAL A 56 8.99 -4.06 -5.87
C VAL A 56 10.35 -4.06 -5.19
N GLN A 57 11.22 -3.11 -5.53
CA GLN A 57 12.55 -3.00 -4.95
C GLN A 57 12.48 -2.61 -3.46
N VAL A 58 11.63 -1.64 -3.12
CA VAL A 58 11.42 -1.18 -1.74
C VAL A 58 10.83 -2.29 -0.88
N THR A 59 9.75 -2.93 -1.34
CA THR A 59 9.10 -4.03 -0.61
C THR A 59 10.03 -5.22 -0.36
N ARG A 60 10.89 -5.56 -1.33
CA ARG A 60 11.94 -6.58 -1.13
C ARG A 60 12.91 -6.19 -0.03
N ALA A 61 13.45 -4.97 -0.09
CA ALA A 61 14.40 -4.48 0.91
C ALA A 61 13.77 -4.43 2.31
N HIS A 62 12.51 -4.05 2.42
CA HIS A 62 11.75 -4.00 3.68
C HIS A 62 11.56 -5.39 4.30
N LEU A 63 11.16 -6.40 3.50
CA LEU A 63 11.05 -7.78 3.98
C LEU A 63 12.41 -8.37 4.39
N GLU A 64 13.49 -8.05 3.67
CA GLU A 64 14.84 -8.46 4.04
C GLU A 64 15.28 -7.82 5.37
N ALA A 65 15.05 -6.51 5.53
CA ALA A 65 15.42 -5.76 6.73
C ALA A 65 14.68 -6.22 7.99
N THR A 66 13.41 -6.59 7.86
CA THR A 66 12.56 -7.03 8.98
C THR A 66 12.63 -8.53 9.25
N GLY A 67 13.33 -9.31 8.41
CA GLY A 67 13.34 -10.77 8.51
C GLY A 67 11.99 -11.41 8.18
N GLY A 68 11.23 -10.80 7.27
CA GLY A 68 9.93 -11.31 6.80
C GLY A 68 8.76 -10.92 7.70
N TYR A 69 8.77 -9.72 8.26
CA TYR A 69 7.71 -9.20 9.12
C TYR A 69 7.15 -7.89 8.57
N ALA A 70 5.82 -7.73 8.58
CA ALA A 70 5.18 -6.50 8.11
C ALA A 70 3.92 -6.19 8.92
N SER A 71 3.67 -4.89 9.14
CA SER A 71 2.47 -4.36 9.77
C SER A 71 1.42 -3.93 8.75
N ALA A 72 1.83 -3.55 7.53
CA ALA A 72 0.91 -3.07 6.52
C ALA A 72 1.38 -3.30 5.08
N VAL A 73 0.42 -3.25 4.17
CA VAL A 73 0.63 -3.11 2.73
C VAL A 73 -0.19 -1.92 2.25
N VAL A 74 0.47 -0.96 1.60
CA VAL A 74 -0.16 0.19 0.95
C VAL A 74 -0.06 0.02 -0.57
N ILE A 75 -1.18 0.23 -1.25
CA ILE A 75 -1.30 -0.04 -2.68
C ILE A 75 -1.88 1.18 -3.37
N ASN A 76 -1.22 1.67 -4.42
CA ASN A 76 -1.84 2.62 -5.34
C ASN A 76 -2.14 1.96 -6.69
N SER A 77 -3.16 2.44 -7.39
CA SER A 77 -3.50 2.01 -8.74
C SER A 77 -3.58 3.20 -9.70
N GLY A 78 -3.64 2.94 -11.01
CA GLY A 78 -3.57 3.98 -12.06
C GLY A 78 -2.13 4.37 -12.47
N ASN A 79 -1.15 4.23 -11.58
CA ASN A 79 0.27 4.47 -11.87
C ASN A 79 1.15 3.36 -11.27
N ALA A 80 1.98 2.71 -12.09
CA ALA A 80 2.81 1.58 -11.66
C ALA A 80 4.10 1.99 -10.92
N ASN A 81 4.45 3.28 -10.90
CA ASN A 81 5.72 3.79 -10.39
C ASN A 81 6.93 2.95 -10.89
N ALA A 82 6.89 2.64 -12.19
CA ALA A 82 7.85 1.80 -12.88
C ALA A 82 8.63 2.65 -13.90
N ALA A 83 9.93 2.40 -14.03
CA ALA A 83 10.84 3.19 -14.87
C ALA A 83 10.89 4.69 -14.51
N THR A 84 10.73 5.03 -13.23
CA THR A 84 10.67 6.40 -12.68
C THR A 84 11.95 6.86 -11.98
N GLY A 85 13.01 6.05 -12.04
CA GLY A 85 14.34 6.39 -11.50
C GLY A 85 14.37 6.57 -9.99
N VAL A 86 15.31 7.40 -9.52
CA VAL A 86 15.54 7.67 -8.08
C VAL A 86 14.31 8.28 -7.42
N THR A 87 13.68 9.26 -8.08
CA THR A 87 12.46 9.91 -7.57
C THR A 87 11.31 8.91 -7.34
N GLY A 88 11.15 7.93 -8.23
CA GLY A 88 10.17 6.86 -8.04
C GLY A 88 10.43 6.04 -6.78
N ARG A 89 11.70 5.75 -6.48
CA ARG A 89 12.11 5.04 -5.27
C ARG A 89 11.88 5.88 -4.02
N GLU A 90 12.27 7.16 -4.03
CA GLU A 90 12.04 8.09 -2.92
C GLU A 90 10.55 8.22 -2.60
N HIS A 91 9.69 8.30 -3.61
CA HIS A 91 8.23 8.32 -3.42
C HIS A 91 7.70 7.02 -2.80
N ALA A 92 8.23 5.86 -3.21
CA ALA A 92 7.83 4.58 -2.63
C ALA A 92 8.25 4.48 -1.15
N GLU A 93 9.49 4.85 -0.81
CA GLU A 93 10.00 4.90 0.57
C GLU A 93 9.21 5.90 1.42
N ARG A 94 8.92 7.10 0.88
CA ARG A 94 8.09 8.11 1.56
C ARG A 94 6.67 7.64 1.79
N THR A 95 6.07 6.91 0.85
CA THR A 95 4.75 6.31 1.01
C THR A 95 4.73 5.34 2.20
N CYS A 96 5.73 4.47 2.33
CA CYS A 96 5.88 3.60 3.48
C CYS A 96 6.02 4.39 4.79
N ALA A 97 6.85 5.43 4.80
CA ALA A 97 7.06 6.26 6.00
C ALA A 97 5.77 6.97 6.47
N LEU A 98 4.96 7.49 5.55
CA LEU A 98 3.69 8.15 5.86
C LEU A 98 2.68 7.17 6.50
N VAL A 99 2.60 5.96 5.98
CA VAL A 99 1.74 4.90 6.56
C VAL A 99 2.27 4.47 7.92
N ALA A 100 3.58 4.29 8.05
CA ALA A 100 4.22 3.88 9.30
C ALA A 100 3.99 4.89 10.43
N GLU A 101 4.11 6.20 10.13
CA GLU A 101 3.77 7.28 11.05
C GLU A 101 2.31 7.18 11.54
N GLY A 102 1.37 6.93 10.62
CA GLY A 102 -0.05 6.80 10.94
C GLY A 102 -0.44 5.53 11.72
N LEU A 103 0.40 4.49 11.67
CA LEU A 103 0.20 3.22 12.37
C LEU A 103 1.04 3.08 13.63
N GLY A 104 2.05 3.94 13.83
CA GLY A 104 3.00 3.84 14.94
C GLY A 104 3.97 2.68 14.81
N CYS A 105 4.32 2.29 13.58
CA CYS A 105 5.25 1.19 13.27
C CYS A 105 6.51 1.73 12.57
N GLN A 106 7.49 0.87 12.27
CA GLN A 106 8.68 1.27 11.51
C GLN A 106 8.36 1.37 10.00
N PRO A 107 9.01 2.27 9.24
CA PRO A 107 8.85 2.36 7.79
C PRO A 107 9.12 1.03 7.06
N GLU A 108 10.12 0.27 7.51
CA GLU A 108 10.50 -1.03 6.97
C GLU A 108 9.45 -2.12 7.21
N GLU A 109 8.53 -1.91 8.16
CA GLU A 109 7.40 -2.81 8.43
C GLU A 109 6.21 -2.56 7.47
N VAL A 110 6.31 -1.57 6.58
CA VAL A 110 5.27 -1.26 5.57
C VAL A 110 5.74 -1.69 4.19
N LEU A 111 4.94 -2.52 3.53
CA LEU A 111 5.17 -2.92 2.14
C LEU A 111 4.39 -2.00 1.20
N VAL A 112 4.93 -1.72 0.01
CA VAL A 112 4.30 -0.86 -0.99
C VAL A 112 4.14 -1.56 -2.33
N CYS A 113 2.96 -1.40 -2.93
CA CYS A 113 2.63 -1.92 -4.25
C CYS A 113 2.07 -0.79 -5.14
N SER A 114 2.35 -0.85 -6.44
CA SER A 114 1.79 0.09 -7.40
C SER A 114 1.42 -0.64 -8.69
N THR A 115 0.31 -0.25 -9.32
CA THR A 115 -0.12 -0.81 -10.61
C THR A 115 -0.70 0.26 -11.52
N GLY A 116 -0.51 0.13 -12.84
CA GLY A 116 -1.02 1.08 -13.84
C GLY A 116 0.01 1.45 -14.89
N LEU A 117 0.00 2.72 -15.32
CA LEU A 117 0.88 3.22 -16.38
C LEU A 117 2.36 3.16 -15.97
N ILE A 118 3.23 2.81 -16.94
CA ILE A 118 4.69 2.69 -16.79
C ILE A 118 5.37 3.91 -17.42
N GLY A 119 6.45 4.41 -16.81
CA GLY A 119 7.27 5.50 -17.35
C GLY A 119 6.69 6.90 -17.13
N ILE A 120 5.58 7.02 -16.38
CA ILE A 120 4.95 8.30 -16.04
C ILE A 120 5.22 8.61 -14.56
N PRO A 121 5.68 9.83 -14.21
CA PRO A 121 5.86 10.23 -12.82
C PRO A 121 4.59 10.02 -12.00
N LEU A 122 4.73 9.45 -10.80
CA LEU A 122 3.63 9.31 -9.85
C LEU A 122 3.13 10.71 -9.43
N PRO A 123 1.81 10.98 -9.47
CA PRO A 123 1.20 12.19 -8.92
C PRO A 123 1.32 12.24 -7.38
N PHE A 124 2.55 12.41 -6.87
CA PHE A 124 2.85 12.13 -5.47
C PHE A 124 2.13 13.06 -4.49
N ALA A 125 1.91 14.33 -4.85
CA ALA A 125 1.14 15.25 -4.03
C ALA A 125 -0.31 14.77 -3.81
N ALA A 126 -0.91 14.13 -4.82
CA ALA A 126 -2.25 13.56 -4.73
C ALA A 126 -2.24 12.37 -3.74
N LEU A 127 -1.29 11.45 -3.91
CA LEU A 127 -1.09 10.32 -3.00
C LEU A 127 -0.83 10.77 -1.55
N GLU A 128 0.07 11.74 -1.33
CA GLU A 128 0.40 12.26 -0.01
C GLU A 128 -0.82 12.89 0.66
N SER A 129 -1.64 13.64 -0.09
CA SER A 129 -2.90 14.19 0.42
C SER A 129 -3.93 13.10 0.78
N GLY A 130 -3.87 11.94 0.11
CA GLY A 130 -4.71 10.78 0.36
C GLY A 130 -4.34 9.96 1.61
N MET A 131 -3.16 10.15 2.20
CA MET A 131 -2.72 9.36 3.36
C MET A 131 -3.59 9.55 4.59
N ALA A 132 -3.90 10.80 4.95
CA ALA A 132 -4.74 11.10 6.10
C ALA A 132 -6.15 10.47 6.02
N PRO A 133 -6.92 10.62 4.92
CA PRO A 133 -8.23 9.97 4.81
C PRO A 133 -8.13 8.44 4.69
N LEU A 134 -7.08 7.91 4.03
CA LEU A 134 -6.84 6.46 3.97
C LEU A 134 -6.70 5.88 5.38
N LEU A 135 -5.80 6.45 6.17
CA LEU A 135 -5.56 6.02 7.55
C LEU A 135 -6.82 6.18 8.40
N ALA A 136 -7.50 7.33 8.34
CA ALA A 136 -8.68 7.59 9.18
C ALA A 136 -9.87 6.65 8.89
N SER A 137 -9.99 6.15 7.67
CA SER A 137 -11.11 5.31 7.24
C SER A 137 -10.91 3.80 7.45
N ARG A 138 -9.75 3.38 7.97
CA ARG A 138 -9.45 1.95 8.21
C ARG A 138 -10.40 1.32 9.23
N HIS A 139 -10.95 0.16 8.90
CA HIS A 139 -11.83 -0.58 9.81
C HIS A 139 -11.82 -2.08 9.50
N ALA A 140 -12.29 -2.90 10.44
CA ALA A 140 -12.23 -4.36 10.34
C ALA A 140 -12.98 -4.94 9.13
N SER A 141 -14.04 -4.27 8.67
CA SER A 141 -14.83 -4.67 7.50
C SER A 141 -14.47 -3.88 6.23
N GLY A 142 -13.30 -3.23 6.20
CA GLY A 142 -12.94 -2.31 5.12
C GLY A 142 -12.37 -2.96 3.84
N TYR A 143 -12.19 -4.29 3.83
CA TYR A 143 -11.62 -5.01 2.69
C TYR A 143 -12.33 -4.77 1.35
N PRO A 144 -13.68 -4.67 1.27
CA PRO A 144 -14.33 -4.34 0.00
C PRO A 144 -13.91 -2.97 -0.56
N HIS A 145 -13.65 -1.99 0.30
CA HIS A 145 -13.18 -0.67 -0.12
C HIS A 145 -11.74 -0.74 -0.64
N ALA A 146 -10.87 -1.48 0.05
CA ALA A 146 -9.50 -1.71 -0.41
C ALA A 146 -9.47 -2.49 -1.74
N ALA A 147 -10.37 -3.46 -1.93
CA ALA A 147 -10.44 -4.27 -3.14
C ALA A 147 -10.93 -3.50 -4.39
N LEU A 148 -11.70 -2.42 -4.20
CA LEU A 148 -12.18 -1.56 -5.28
C LEU A 148 -11.16 -0.50 -5.71
N ALA A 149 -10.16 -0.21 -4.87
CA ALA A 149 -9.16 0.82 -5.11
C ALA A 149 -8.04 0.36 -6.05
#